data_AF-A0A350M3U8-F1
#
_entry.id   AF-A0A350M3U8-F1
#
_cell.length_a   1.000
_cell.length_b   1.000
_cell.length_c   1.000
_cell.angle_alpha   90.00
_cell.angle_beta   90.00
_cell.angle_gamma   90.00
#
_symmetry.space_group_name_H-M   'P 1'
#
loop_
_entity.id
_entity.type
_entity.pdbx_description
1 polymer ?
#
loop_
_entity_poly.entity_id
_entity_poly.type
_entity_poly.pdbx_seq_one_letter_code
_entity_poly.pdbx_strand_id
1 'polypeptide(L)'
;MVCLSGLKSFNQIKAIRRYLKNIITIKMKKIYRRVLLLGLVSSIGFMSSCEKEYFEPAPPPDPNDTTPSVDTVSYSLDMQPYFDANCVNCHNGGIVLNLSPGLSYDALNNGGYINLATPASSNLYVKINVGSMKQYSTPDYTAMTLKWIEEGAKNN
;
A
#
# COMPACT_ATOMS: atom_id res chain seq x y z
N MET A 1 -14.67 74.89 -42.62
CA MET A 1 -13.58 74.60 -41.65
C MET A 1 -14.04 73.55 -40.63
N VAL A 2 -14.22 72.27 -41.04
CA VAL A 2 -14.76 71.21 -40.14
C VAL A 2 -14.00 69.87 -40.22
N CYS A 3 -13.02 69.70 -41.12
CA CYS A 3 -12.34 68.40 -41.31
C CYS A 3 -11.17 68.08 -40.35
N LEU A 4 -10.61 69.04 -39.62
CA LEU A 4 -9.37 68.84 -38.84
C LEU A 4 -9.58 68.29 -37.42
N SER A 5 -10.79 68.39 -36.86
CA SER A 5 -11.10 67.95 -35.49
C SER A 5 -11.27 66.43 -35.36
N GLY A 6 -11.71 65.74 -36.42
CA GLY A 6 -11.90 64.28 -36.41
C GLY A 6 -10.61 63.46 -36.38
N LEU A 7 -9.58 63.89 -37.10
CA LEU A 7 -8.29 63.17 -37.22
C LEU A 7 -7.49 63.12 -35.90
N LYS A 8 -7.59 64.15 -35.06
CA LYS A 8 -6.97 64.14 -33.73
C LYS A 8 -7.61 63.09 -32.81
N SER A 9 -8.94 62.94 -32.84
CA SER A 9 -9.66 61.97 -32.00
C SER A 9 -9.30 60.51 -32.33
N PHE A 10 -9.25 60.15 -33.62
CA PHE A 10 -8.91 58.79 -34.03
C PHE A 10 -7.47 58.37 -33.67
N ASN A 11 -6.50 59.28 -33.76
CA ASN A 11 -5.11 58.99 -33.40
C ASN A 11 -4.91 58.87 -31.88
N GLN A 12 -5.63 59.67 -31.08
CA GLN A 12 -5.62 59.57 -29.61
C GLN A 12 -6.21 58.23 -29.13
N ILE A 13 -7.34 57.79 -29.70
CA ILE A 13 -7.95 56.49 -29.37
C ILE A 13 -7.01 55.33 -29.73
N LYS A 14 -6.34 55.39 -30.89
CA LYS A 14 -5.35 54.37 -31.29
C LYS A 14 -4.12 54.36 -30.37
N ALA A 15 -3.69 55.50 -29.85
CA ALA A 15 -2.59 55.60 -28.89
C ALA A 15 -2.97 55.00 -27.53
N ILE A 16 -4.15 55.32 -27.01
CA ILE A 16 -4.68 54.76 -25.75
C ILE A 16 -4.86 53.24 -25.87
N ARG A 17 -5.43 52.74 -26.97
CA ARG A 17 -5.57 51.29 -27.21
C ARG A 17 -4.22 50.58 -27.28
N ARG A 18 -3.21 51.19 -27.91
CA ARG A 18 -1.83 50.64 -27.95
C ARG A 18 -1.19 50.65 -26.56
N TYR A 19 -1.38 51.72 -25.80
CA TYR A 19 -0.86 51.85 -24.43
C TYR A 19 -1.48 50.80 -23.49
N LEU A 20 -2.80 50.64 -23.52
CA LEU A 20 -3.52 49.63 -22.72
C LEU A 20 -3.12 48.20 -23.10
N LYS A 21 -3.02 47.89 -24.41
CA LYS A 21 -2.53 46.59 -24.88
C LYS A 21 -1.10 46.31 -24.40
N ASN A 22 -0.22 47.31 -24.44
CA ASN A 22 1.16 47.16 -23.95
C ASN A 22 1.21 46.94 -22.43
N ILE A 23 0.44 47.68 -21.64
CA ILE A 23 0.36 47.46 -20.18
C ILE A 23 -0.13 46.06 -19.85
N ILE A 24 -1.20 45.60 -20.50
CA ILE A 24 -1.76 44.26 -20.30
C ILE A 24 -0.74 43.20 -20.69
N THR A 25 -0.07 43.35 -21.84
CA THR A 25 0.96 42.41 -22.31
C THR A 25 2.16 42.34 -21.35
N ILE A 26 2.60 43.49 -20.81
CA ILE A 26 3.69 43.55 -19.82
C ILE A 26 3.28 42.88 -18.51
N LYS A 27 2.04 43.12 -18.03
CA LYS A 27 1.52 42.46 -16.82
C LYS A 27 1.38 40.95 -17.01
N MET A 28 0.85 40.49 -18.15
CA MET A 28 0.73 39.06 -18.48
C MET A 28 2.09 38.38 -18.59
N LYS A 29 3.09 39.01 -19.23
CA LYS A 29 4.47 38.48 -19.27
C LYS A 29 5.10 38.38 -17.88
N LYS A 30 4.84 39.34 -16.98
CA LYS A 30 5.33 39.29 -15.59
C LYS A 30 4.64 38.20 -14.76
N ILE A 31 3.33 38.01 -14.94
CA ILE A 31 2.56 36.94 -14.27
C ILE A 31 3.01 35.57 -14.77
N TYR A 32 3.12 35.39 -16.09
CA TYR A 32 3.62 34.16 -16.70
C TYR A 32 5.04 33.82 -16.22
N ARG A 33 5.95 34.81 -16.16
CA ARG A 33 7.30 34.60 -15.64
C ARG A 33 7.30 34.16 -14.17
N ARG A 34 6.40 34.69 -13.33
CA ARG A 34 6.27 34.27 -11.92
C ARG A 34 5.70 32.86 -11.78
N VAL A 35 4.66 32.53 -12.55
CA VAL A 35 4.05 31.19 -12.57
C VAL A 35 5.05 30.14 -13.08
N LEU A 36 5.81 30.46 -14.13
CA LEU A 36 6.82 29.57 -14.70
C LEU A 36 7.97 29.31 -13.72
N LEU A 37 8.43 30.34 -12.98
CA LEU A 37 9.45 30.19 -11.95
C LEU A 37 8.94 29.36 -10.75
N LEU A 38 7.69 29.57 -10.31
CA LEU A 38 7.09 28.78 -9.23
C LEU A 38 6.84 27.31 -9.65
N GLY A 39 6.45 27.08 -10.90
CA GLY A 39 6.29 25.73 -11.47
C GLY A 39 7.60 24.96 -11.48
N LEU A 40 8.69 25.58 -11.94
CA LEU A 40 10.02 24.95 -11.97
C LEU A 40 10.52 24.52 -10.58
N VAL A 41 10.30 25.36 -9.56
CA VAL A 41 10.69 25.06 -8.17
C VAL A 41 9.86 23.90 -7.60
N SER A 42 8.56 23.84 -7.91
CA SER A 42 7.68 22.77 -7.44
C SER A 42 8.05 21.40 -8.03
N SER A 43 8.55 21.34 -9.27
CA SER A 43 8.96 20.09 -9.92
C SER A 43 10.22 19.43 -9.30
N ILE A 44 11.06 20.20 -8.59
CA ILE A 44 12.29 19.66 -7.96
C ILE A 44 11.96 18.91 -6.64
N GLY A 45 10.80 19.17 -6.03
CA GLY A 45 10.41 18.57 -4.74
C GLY A 45 9.83 17.15 -4.79
N PHE A 46 9.58 16.58 -5.97
CA PHE A 46 8.87 15.30 -6.10
C PHE A 46 9.76 14.05 -6.19
N MET A 47 11.10 14.18 -6.16
CA MET A 47 12.02 13.06 -6.39
C MET A 47 12.73 12.53 -5.13
N SER A 48 12.25 12.87 -3.92
CA SER A 48 12.88 12.44 -2.65
C SER A 48 12.19 11.27 -1.92
N SER A 49 11.41 10.42 -2.59
CA SER A 49 10.79 9.24 -1.95
C SER A 49 11.27 7.92 -2.56
N CYS A 50 12.60 7.78 -2.69
CA CYS A 50 13.23 6.49 -2.94
C CYS A 50 14.19 6.21 -1.79
N GLU A 51 13.62 5.82 -0.65
CA GLU A 51 14.38 5.17 0.42
C GLU A 51 14.74 3.77 -0.10
N LYS A 52 16.02 3.55 -0.40
CA LYS A 52 16.50 2.18 -0.65
C LYS A 52 16.80 1.58 0.71
N GLU A 53 15.90 0.72 1.16
CA GLU A 53 16.18 -0.19 2.26
C GLU A 53 17.24 -1.19 1.76
N TYR A 54 18.47 -1.04 2.25
CA TYR A 54 19.51 -2.04 2.06
C TYR A 54 19.22 -3.15 3.06
N PHE A 55 18.87 -4.33 2.56
CA PHE A 55 18.84 -5.54 3.38
C PHE A 55 20.29 -5.85 3.79
N GLU A 56 20.67 -5.45 5.00
CA GLU A 56 21.83 -6.04 5.65
C GLU A 56 21.55 -7.55 5.79
N PRO A 57 22.51 -8.44 5.47
CA PRO A 57 22.38 -9.84 5.80
C PRO A 57 22.05 -9.94 7.29
N ALA A 58 21.01 -10.69 7.65
CA ALA A 58 20.63 -10.85 9.04
C ALA A 58 21.88 -11.18 9.87
N PRO A 59 22.12 -10.46 10.97
CA PRO A 59 23.22 -10.80 11.86
C PRO A 59 23.09 -12.28 12.26
N PRO A 60 24.21 -12.99 12.44
CA PRO A 60 24.15 -14.37 12.92
C PRO A 60 23.25 -14.41 14.17
N PRO A 61 22.36 -15.41 14.28
CA PRO A 61 21.37 -15.46 15.34
C PRO A 61 22.06 -15.26 16.69
N ASP A 62 21.58 -14.28 17.47
CA ASP A 62 22.09 -14.06 18.82
C ASP A 62 21.85 -15.35 19.61
N PRO A 63 22.89 -15.97 20.19
CA PRO A 63 22.75 -17.20 20.97
C PRO A 63 21.84 -17.04 22.20
N ASN A 64 21.40 -15.82 22.52
CA ASN A 64 20.45 -15.52 23.61
C ASN A 64 19.08 -15.06 23.11
N ASP A 65 18.84 -14.96 21.80
CA ASP A 65 17.52 -14.63 21.28
C ASP A 65 16.62 -15.87 21.41
N THR A 66 15.66 -15.77 22.32
CA THR A 66 14.66 -16.81 22.58
C THR A 66 13.39 -16.57 21.78
N THR A 67 13.34 -15.54 20.92
CA THR A 67 12.27 -15.45 19.93
C THR A 67 12.44 -16.60 18.95
N PRO A 68 11.40 -17.43 18.72
CA PRO A 68 11.48 -18.45 17.69
C PRO A 68 11.63 -17.78 16.33
N SER A 69 12.87 -17.62 15.85
CA SER A 69 13.12 -17.55 14.42
C SER A 69 12.79 -18.91 13.87
N VAL A 70 11.51 -19.11 13.56
CA VAL A 70 11.05 -20.34 12.92
C VAL A 70 11.58 -20.29 11.49
N ASP A 71 12.82 -20.70 11.23
CA ASP A 71 13.46 -20.58 9.91
C ASP A 71 12.61 -21.23 8.79
N THR A 72 11.67 -22.12 9.15
CA THR A 72 10.58 -22.62 8.29
C THR A 72 9.44 -23.12 9.17
N VAL A 73 8.19 -22.74 8.86
CA VAL A 73 7.01 -23.25 9.59
C VAL A 73 6.65 -24.64 9.06
N SER A 74 6.49 -25.60 9.97
CA SER A 74 5.99 -26.94 9.66
C SER A 74 4.48 -27.00 9.86
N TYR A 75 3.77 -27.48 8.85
CA TYR A 75 2.34 -27.70 9.00
C TYR A 75 2.03 -28.74 10.08
N SER A 76 2.77 -29.85 10.07
CA SER A 76 2.50 -30.98 10.95
C SER A 76 2.92 -30.72 12.41
N LEU A 77 4.00 -29.96 12.63
CA LEU A 77 4.53 -29.68 13.96
C LEU A 77 4.00 -28.40 14.58
N ASP A 78 3.63 -27.41 13.77
CA ASP A 78 3.26 -26.08 14.27
C ASP A 78 1.78 -25.75 14.02
N MET A 79 1.30 -25.92 12.78
CA MET A 79 -0.06 -25.50 12.41
C MET A 79 -1.13 -26.45 12.94
N GLN A 80 -0.99 -27.76 12.67
CA GLN A 80 -1.99 -28.75 13.07
C GLN A 80 -2.17 -28.84 14.60
N PRO A 81 -1.10 -28.91 15.41
CA PRO A 81 -1.27 -28.98 16.87
C PRO A 81 -2.00 -27.75 17.44
N TYR A 82 -1.80 -26.57 16.84
CA TYR A 82 -2.55 -25.39 17.25
C TYR A 82 -4.03 -25.49 16.87
N PHE A 83 -4.35 -26.00 15.68
CA PHE A 83 -5.74 -26.26 15.29
C PHE A 83 -6.41 -27.26 16.23
N ASP A 84 -5.71 -28.33 16.60
CA ASP A 84 -6.22 -29.35 17.52
C ASP A 84 -6.59 -28.75 18.88
N ALA A 85 -5.73 -27.88 19.40
CA ALA A 85 -5.94 -27.24 20.70
C ALA A 85 -7.04 -26.16 20.69
N ASN A 86 -7.16 -25.38 19.61
CA ASN A 86 -7.90 -24.12 19.63
C ASN A 86 -9.09 -24.05 18.65
N CYS A 87 -9.15 -24.91 17.64
CA CYS A 87 -10.08 -24.74 16.52
C CYS A 87 -10.97 -25.97 16.28
N VAL A 88 -10.42 -27.18 16.42
CA VAL A 88 -11.09 -28.44 16.06
C VAL A 88 -12.38 -28.65 16.84
N ASN A 89 -12.48 -28.18 18.08
CA ASN A 89 -13.70 -28.31 18.89
C ASN A 89 -14.96 -27.80 18.18
N CYS A 90 -14.84 -26.77 17.35
CA CYS A 90 -15.92 -26.27 16.51
C CYS A 90 -15.74 -26.68 15.03
N HIS A 91 -14.50 -26.71 14.53
CA HIS A 91 -14.14 -27.05 13.15
C HIS A 91 -13.78 -28.54 12.99
N ASN A 92 -14.67 -29.45 13.42
CA ASN A 92 -14.47 -30.90 13.30
C ASN A 92 -15.25 -31.53 12.12
N GLY A 93 -15.78 -30.71 11.22
CA GLY A 93 -16.67 -31.14 10.12
C GLY A 93 -18.16 -30.99 10.42
N GLY A 94 -18.54 -30.57 11.64
CA GLY A 94 -19.92 -30.16 11.95
C GLY A 94 -20.32 -28.80 11.37
N ILE A 95 -19.34 -27.99 10.97
CA ILE A 95 -19.52 -26.70 10.30
C ILE A 95 -18.66 -26.62 9.02
N VAL A 96 -18.87 -25.54 8.27
CA VAL A 96 -18.08 -25.22 7.08
C VAL A 96 -16.62 -24.99 7.51
N LEU A 97 -15.70 -25.71 6.85
CA LEU A 97 -14.27 -25.91 7.18
C LEU A 97 -14.02 -26.93 8.31
N ASN A 98 -13.45 -28.08 7.93
CA ASN A 98 -12.97 -29.09 8.85
C ASN A 98 -11.45 -28.94 9.03
N LEU A 99 -11.02 -28.70 10.28
CA LEU A 99 -9.63 -28.55 10.69
C LEU A 99 -9.10 -29.77 11.46
N SER A 100 -9.85 -30.87 11.49
CA SER A 100 -9.39 -32.12 12.08
C SER A 100 -8.14 -32.68 11.39
N PRO A 101 -7.30 -33.42 12.14
CA PRO A 101 -6.12 -34.07 11.58
C PRO A 101 -6.42 -34.89 10.32
N GLY A 102 -5.57 -34.75 9.31
CA GLY A 102 -5.70 -35.46 8.03
C GLY A 102 -6.70 -34.87 7.05
N LEU A 103 -7.46 -33.83 7.42
CA LEU A 103 -8.43 -33.16 6.54
C LEU A 103 -8.17 -31.65 6.40
N SER A 104 -7.68 -31.04 7.46
CA SER A 104 -7.38 -29.62 7.60
C SER A 104 -6.57 -29.01 6.47
N TYR A 105 -5.48 -29.66 6.05
CA TYR A 105 -4.58 -29.13 5.02
C TYR A 105 -5.30 -28.95 3.70
N ASP A 106 -5.97 -30.01 3.24
CA ASP A 106 -6.71 -30.00 1.97
C ASP A 106 -7.92 -29.07 2.08
N ALA A 107 -8.60 -29.04 3.23
CA ALA A 107 -9.74 -28.16 3.44
C ALA A 107 -9.34 -26.67 3.34
N LEU A 108 -8.16 -26.30 3.84
CA LEU A 108 -7.65 -24.93 3.76
C LEU A 108 -7.19 -24.58 2.33
N ASN A 109 -6.34 -25.42 1.74
CA ASN A 109 -5.70 -25.13 0.46
C ASN A 109 -6.65 -25.29 -0.73
N ASN A 110 -7.54 -26.29 -0.71
CA ASN A 110 -8.51 -26.50 -1.79
C ASN A 110 -9.82 -25.74 -1.57
N GLY A 111 -10.11 -25.32 -0.32
CA GLY A 111 -11.33 -24.60 0.03
C GLY A 111 -11.28 -23.09 -0.24
N GLY A 112 -10.17 -22.57 -0.79
CA GLY A 112 -10.03 -21.14 -1.09
C GLY A 112 -9.78 -20.26 0.13
N TYR A 113 -9.26 -20.82 1.23
CA TYR A 113 -8.94 -20.06 2.43
C TYR A 113 -7.55 -19.44 2.41
N ILE A 114 -6.71 -19.86 1.45
CA ILE A 114 -5.31 -19.48 1.29
C ILE A 114 -5.13 -18.72 -0.02
N ASN A 115 -4.45 -17.57 0.04
CA ASN A 115 -4.05 -16.79 -1.12
C ASN A 115 -2.52 -16.65 -1.14
N LEU A 116 -1.85 -17.46 -1.96
CA LEU A 116 -0.39 -17.43 -2.08
C LEU A 116 0.13 -16.18 -2.80
N ALA A 117 -0.68 -15.55 -3.65
CA ALA A 117 -0.28 -14.31 -4.34
C ALA A 117 -0.35 -13.09 -3.41
N THR A 118 -1.20 -13.14 -2.38
CA THR A 118 -1.33 -12.07 -1.38
C THR A 118 -1.63 -12.69 -0.01
N PRO A 119 -0.61 -13.21 0.69
CA PRO A 119 -0.76 -13.95 1.95
C PRO A 119 -1.62 -13.26 3.01
N ALA A 120 -1.40 -11.96 3.22
CA ALA A 120 -2.16 -11.15 4.17
C ALA A 120 -3.66 -10.98 3.83
N SER A 121 -4.07 -11.32 2.61
CA SER A 121 -5.49 -11.33 2.19
C SER A 121 -6.16 -12.70 2.35
N SER A 122 -5.41 -13.73 2.72
CA SER A 122 -5.94 -15.09 2.93
C SER A 122 -7.04 -15.07 3.97
N ASN A 123 -8.15 -15.75 3.68
CA ASN A 123 -9.31 -15.76 4.58
C ASN A 123 -8.93 -16.27 5.97
N LEU A 124 -8.12 -17.35 6.03
CA LEU A 124 -7.59 -17.87 7.29
C LEU A 124 -6.93 -16.77 8.13
N TYR A 125 -5.92 -16.09 7.55
CA TYR A 125 -5.18 -15.03 8.22
C TYR A 125 -6.07 -13.85 8.65
N VAL A 126 -6.93 -13.37 7.75
CA VAL A 126 -7.83 -12.24 8.06
C VAL A 126 -8.76 -12.59 9.21
N LYS A 127 -9.31 -13.82 9.24
CA LYS A 127 -10.25 -14.26 10.28
C LYS A 127 -9.59 -14.32 11.66
N ILE A 128 -8.34 -14.76 11.75
CA ILE A 128 -7.60 -14.90 13.01
C ILE A 128 -6.88 -13.62 13.44
N ASN A 129 -6.59 -12.69 12.51
CA ASN A 129 -5.89 -11.44 12.84
C ASN A 129 -6.85 -10.33 13.29
N VAL A 130 -7.91 -10.10 12.50
CA VAL A 130 -8.84 -8.98 12.71
C VAL A 130 -10.32 -9.39 12.68
N GLY A 131 -10.61 -10.63 12.28
CA GLY A 131 -11.97 -11.11 12.09
C GLY A 131 -12.58 -11.79 13.32
N SER A 132 -13.64 -12.56 13.06
CA SER A 132 -14.45 -13.23 14.09
C SER A 132 -13.69 -14.27 14.91
N MET A 133 -12.60 -14.82 14.36
CA MET A 133 -11.80 -15.87 15.01
C MET A 133 -10.59 -15.32 15.77
N LYS A 134 -10.41 -14.00 15.82
CA LYS A 134 -9.28 -13.35 16.50
C LYS A 134 -9.10 -13.80 17.96
N GLN A 135 -10.19 -14.00 18.68
CA GLN A 135 -10.18 -14.42 20.08
C GLN A 135 -9.61 -15.82 20.33
N TYR A 136 -9.49 -16.66 19.28
CA TYR A 136 -8.93 -18.01 19.36
C TYR A 136 -7.48 -18.08 18.85
N SER A 137 -6.90 -16.93 18.54
CA SER A 137 -5.56 -16.78 17.99
C SER A 137 -4.68 -15.97 18.94
N THR A 138 -3.42 -16.34 19.08
CA THR A 138 -2.40 -15.50 19.71
C THR A 138 -1.70 -14.64 18.65
N PRO A 139 -1.04 -13.53 19.05
CA PRO A 139 -0.18 -12.77 18.14
C PRO A 139 0.87 -13.65 17.45
N ASP A 140 1.52 -14.54 18.21
CA ASP A 140 2.55 -15.44 17.70
C ASP A 140 1.98 -16.43 16.68
N TYR A 141 0.82 -17.03 16.96
CA TYR A 141 0.16 -17.93 16.01
C TYR A 141 -0.29 -17.22 14.73
N THR A 142 -0.73 -15.97 14.87
CA THR A 142 -1.13 -15.14 13.73
C THR A 142 0.07 -14.85 12.82
N ALA A 143 1.21 -14.51 13.41
CA ALA A 143 2.47 -14.30 12.69
C ALA A 143 2.96 -15.61 12.03
N MET A 144 2.92 -16.72 12.75
CA MET A 144 3.27 -18.05 12.23
C MET A 144 2.38 -18.46 11.05
N THR A 145 1.07 -18.20 11.14
CA THR A 145 0.13 -18.48 10.06
C THR A 145 0.45 -17.66 8.82
N LEU A 146 0.74 -16.36 8.98
CA LEU A 146 1.15 -15.51 7.85
C LEU A 146 2.42 -16.05 7.20
N LYS A 147 3.42 -16.37 8.01
CA LYS A 147 4.70 -16.92 7.57
C LYS A 147 4.52 -18.25 6.83
N TRP A 148 3.73 -19.17 7.36
CA TRP A 148 3.43 -20.45 6.69
C TRP A 148 2.82 -20.24 5.29
N ILE A 149 1.92 -19.26 5.14
CA ILE A 149 1.33 -18.93 3.83
C ILE A 149 2.36 -18.30 2.90
N GLU A 150 3.20 -17.38 3.39
CA GLU A 150 4.31 -16.77 2.64
C GLU A 150 5.32 -17.81 2.16
N GLU A 151 5.55 -18.87 2.93
CA GLU A 151 6.42 -19.99 2.60
C GLU A 151 5.80 -21.00 1.60
N GLY A 152 4.59 -20.71 1.12
CA GLY A 152 3.88 -21.52 0.13
C GLY A 152 2.88 -22.51 0.71
N ALA A 153 2.48 -22.33 1.98
CA ALA A 153 1.50 -23.16 2.67
C ALA A 153 1.79 -24.68 2.55
N LYS A 154 3.06 -25.07 2.76
CA LYS A 154 3.55 -26.44 2.54
C LYS A 154 2.95 -27.44 3.54
N ASN A 155 2.80 -28.70 3.11
CA ASN A 155 2.48 -29.83 3.98
C ASN A 155 3.77 -30.56 4.38
N ASN A 156 4.44 -30.09 5.43
CA ASN A 156 5.77 -30.53 5.87
C ASN A 156 5.82 -30.91 7.35
#